data_AF-A0A3M7QHU9-F1
#
_entry.id   AF-A0A3M7QHU9-F1
#
_cell.length_a   1.000
_cell.length_b   1.000
_cell.length_c   1.000
_cell.angle_alpha   90.00
_cell.angle_beta   90.00
_cell.angle_gamma   90.00
#
_symmetry.space_group_name_H-M   'P 1'
#
loop_
_entity.id
_entity.type
_entity.pdbx_description
1 polymer ?
#
loop_
_entity_poly.entity_id
_entity_poly.type
_entity_poly.pdbx_seq_one_letter_code
_entity_poly.pdbx_strand_id
1 'polypeptide(L)'
;NLSAPYAELFTNLRFKVQSTVSSFKEINYEKYFGQNFAKHFQDIGIDENHWNFYELNLKNQSASMQAQIAVHQDYPRISPLFALSVNWKHERNFLNDEAIRDMEREINLFKDNFMFHEDVESGKSLRRSLSGLGKHGLSEKNYDILAKQVNHLMICFDVYLESEAFYLNDSEFHRLKLFPNSVRGRDRKRPYSYLANKDLFLQRMLIDIANE
;
A
#
# COMPACT_ATOMS: atom_id res chain seq x y z
N ASN A 1 7.48 -25.03 2.84
CA ASN A 1 7.85 -24.57 4.20
C ASN A 1 8.11 -23.07 4.23
N LEU A 2 7.09 -22.26 3.99
CA LEU A 2 7.14 -20.79 4.08
C LEU A 2 5.93 -20.34 4.91
N SER A 3 5.91 -20.70 6.19
CA SER A 3 4.95 -20.19 7.17
C SER A 3 5.74 -19.78 8.41
N ALA A 4 6.17 -18.53 8.43
CA ALA A 4 6.62 -17.79 9.61
C ALA A 4 6.51 -16.29 9.26
N PRO A 5 6.17 -15.41 10.23
CA PRO A 5 4.94 -14.64 10.17
C PRO A 5 5.15 -13.21 9.68
N TYR A 6 4.27 -12.75 8.79
CA TYR A 6 4.22 -11.36 8.31
C TYR A 6 3.95 -10.34 9.44
N ALA A 7 3.51 -10.80 10.61
CA ALA A 7 3.23 -9.98 11.79
C ALA A 7 4.48 -9.26 12.37
N GLU A 8 5.68 -9.81 12.21
CA GLU A 8 6.93 -9.19 12.71
C GLU A 8 7.53 -8.17 11.73
N LEU A 9 6.94 -7.99 10.54
CA LEU A 9 7.50 -7.18 9.47
C LEU A 9 7.58 -5.69 9.80
N PHE A 10 6.64 -5.15 10.58
CA PHE A 10 6.52 -3.70 10.78
C PHE A 10 7.18 -3.19 12.07
N THR A 11 7.52 -4.08 12.99
CA THR A 11 8.24 -3.73 14.23
C THR A 11 9.77 -3.86 14.08
N ASN A 12 10.26 -4.63 13.10
CA ASN A 12 11.69 -4.84 12.82
C ASN A 12 12.09 -4.45 11.39
N LEU A 13 11.52 -3.35 10.85
CA LEU A 13 11.99 -2.78 9.58
C LEU A 13 13.44 -2.30 9.75
N ARG A 14 14.39 -2.99 9.11
CA ARG A 14 15.81 -2.61 9.10
C ARG A 14 16.12 -1.41 8.21
N PHE A 15 15.13 -0.91 7.47
CA PHE A 15 15.32 0.23 6.57
C PHE A 15 14.81 1.52 7.18
N LYS A 16 15.60 2.57 7.00
CA LYS A 16 15.23 3.93 7.38
C LYS A 16 14.17 4.46 6.40
N VAL A 17 12.98 4.73 6.93
CA VAL A 17 11.96 5.53 6.26
C VAL A 17 12.45 6.97 6.16
N GLN A 18 12.45 7.53 4.95
CA GLN A 18 12.93 8.89 4.65
C GLN A 18 11.77 9.88 4.54
N SER A 19 10.64 9.45 4.02
CA SER A 19 9.43 10.27 4.01
C SER A 19 8.92 10.54 5.43
N THR A 20 8.25 11.67 5.59
CA THR A 20 7.63 12.08 6.85
C THR A 20 6.16 12.43 6.64
N VAL A 21 5.36 12.21 7.68
CA VAL A 21 3.97 12.68 7.73
C VAL A 21 3.98 14.18 7.98
N SER A 22 3.54 14.98 7.00
CA SER A 22 3.44 16.43 7.13
C SER A 22 2.09 16.86 7.72
N SER A 23 1.01 16.13 7.42
CA SER A 23 -0.29 16.33 8.07
C SER A 23 -1.15 15.07 7.97
N PHE A 24 -1.97 14.82 8.98
CA PHE A 24 -3.06 13.84 8.93
C PHE A 24 -4.30 14.51 9.54
N LYS A 25 -5.37 14.67 8.77
CA LYS A 25 -6.57 15.38 9.24
C LYS A 25 -7.84 14.76 8.67
N GLU A 26 -8.90 14.85 9.44
CA GLU A 26 -10.24 14.51 8.99
C GLU A 26 -10.74 15.53 7.96
N ILE A 27 -11.53 15.06 7.00
CA ILE A 27 -12.17 15.86 5.96
C ILE A 27 -13.61 15.38 5.76
N ASN A 28 -14.43 16.15 5.03
CA ASN A 28 -15.79 15.75 4.69
C ASN A 28 -15.86 15.00 3.35
N TYR A 29 -17.01 14.37 3.08
CA TYR A 29 -17.31 13.65 1.85
C TYR A 29 -17.08 14.49 0.58
N GLU A 30 -17.56 15.74 0.59
CA GLU A 30 -17.40 16.66 -0.55
C GLU A 30 -15.94 16.92 -0.88
N LYS A 31 -15.09 17.13 0.14
CA LYS A 31 -13.66 17.33 -0.06
C LYS A 31 -12.96 16.06 -0.52
N TYR A 32 -13.36 14.89 -0.02
CA TYR A 32 -12.81 13.60 -0.45
C TYR A 32 -13.02 13.38 -1.95
N PHE A 33 -14.27 13.49 -2.41
CA PHE A 33 -14.63 13.29 -3.83
C PHE A 33 -14.37 14.51 -4.72
N GLY A 34 -14.11 15.67 -4.14
CA GLY A 34 -13.57 16.83 -4.85
C GLY A 34 -12.19 16.56 -5.48
N GLN A 35 -11.45 15.59 -4.95
CA GLN A 35 -10.18 15.15 -5.53
C GLN A 35 -10.42 14.21 -6.71
N ASN A 36 -9.96 14.60 -7.90
CA ASN A 36 -10.15 13.81 -9.12
C ASN A 36 -9.60 12.37 -9.02
N PHE A 37 -8.49 12.19 -8.30
CA PHE A 37 -7.85 10.89 -8.15
C PHE A 37 -8.61 9.94 -7.21
N ALA A 38 -9.54 10.42 -6.38
CA ALA A 38 -10.38 9.59 -5.52
C ALA A 38 -11.73 9.20 -6.16
N LYS A 39 -12.08 9.79 -7.31
CA LYS A 39 -13.39 9.57 -7.97
C LYS A 39 -13.65 8.14 -8.40
N HIS A 40 -12.59 7.36 -8.66
CA HIS A 40 -12.72 5.96 -9.01
C HIS A 40 -13.35 5.10 -7.89
N PHE A 41 -13.48 5.65 -6.67
CA PHE A 41 -14.20 5.01 -5.58
C PHE A 41 -15.68 5.39 -5.46
N GLN A 42 -16.21 6.29 -6.31
CA GLN A 42 -17.64 6.63 -6.28
C GLN A 42 -18.52 5.41 -6.61
N ASP A 43 -18.03 4.53 -7.48
CA ASP A 43 -18.78 3.38 -7.98
C ASP A 43 -18.75 2.17 -7.03
N ILE A 44 -17.98 2.21 -5.94
CA ILE A 44 -17.80 1.07 -5.02
C ILE A 44 -18.59 1.19 -3.71
N GLY A 45 -19.52 2.14 -3.61
CA GLY A 45 -20.42 2.27 -2.45
C GLY A 45 -19.79 2.97 -1.24
N ILE A 46 -18.84 3.88 -1.46
CA ILE A 46 -18.37 4.78 -0.40
C ILE A 46 -19.37 5.92 -0.21
N ASP A 47 -19.87 6.09 1.01
CA ASP A 47 -20.87 7.10 1.39
C ASP A 47 -20.52 7.80 2.72
N GLU A 48 -21.19 8.92 2.99
CA GLU A 48 -20.98 9.74 4.19
C GLU A 48 -21.57 9.20 5.50
N ASN A 49 -22.47 8.21 5.42
CA ASN A 49 -23.14 7.64 6.58
C ASN A 49 -22.36 6.50 7.21
N HIS A 50 -21.57 5.76 6.41
CA HIS A 50 -20.83 4.58 6.85
C HIS A 50 -19.30 4.76 6.81
N TRP A 51 -18.80 5.84 6.20
CA TRP A 51 -17.37 6.08 6.06
C TRP A 51 -16.96 7.42 6.68
N ASN A 52 -15.80 7.38 7.34
CA ASN A 52 -15.06 8.56 7.78
C ASN A 52 -13.92 8.83 6.80
N PHE A 53 -13.63 10.10 6.54
CA PHE A 53 -12.67 10.51 5.52
C PHE A 53 -11.49 11.27 6.11
N TYR A 54 -10.30 10.94 5.64
CA TYR A 54 -9.06 11.57 6.09
C TYR A 54 -8.18 11.95 4.90
N GLU A 55 -7.42 13.03 5.07
CA GLU A 55 -6.37 13.47 4.18
C GLU A 55 -5.03 13.30 4.89
N LEU A 56 -4.18 12.43 4.33
CA LEU A 56 -2.80 12.26 4.73
C LEU A 56 -1.90 12.94 3.71
N ASN A 57 -0.97 13.77 4.18
CA ASN A 57 0.09 14.34 3.36
C ASN A 57 1.45 13.82 3.84
N LEU A 58 2.23 13.32 2.90
CA LEU A 58 3.61 12.87 3.09
C LEU A 58 4.56 13.80 2.34
N LYS A 59 5.78 13.93 2.86
CA LYS A 59 6.84 14.73 2.22
C LYS A 59 8.16 13.97 2.25
N ASN A 60 8.91 14.05 1.15
CA ASN A 60 10.30 13.60 1.06
C ASN A 60 11.06 14.54 0.11
N GLN A 61 11.96 15.37 0.65
CA GLN A 61 12.67 16.41 -0.10
C GLN A 61 11.71 17.32 -0.90
N SER A 62 11.88 17.43 -2.23
CA SER A 62 10.99 18.21 -3.10
C SER A 62 9.69 17.49 -3.46
N ALA A 63 9.60 16.18 -3.19
CA ALA A 63 8.44 15.37 -3.49
C ALA A 63 7.39 15.42 -2.36
N SER A 64 6.12 15.40 -2.76
CA SER A 64 4.99 15.26 -1.85
C SER A 64 4.01 14.20 -2.35
N MET A 65 3.31 13.57 -1.41
CA MET A 65 2.20 12.67 -1.72
C MET A 65 1.00 13.07 -0.88
N GLN A 66 -0.16 13.13 -1.52
CA GLN A 66 -1.45 13.25 -0.86
C GLN A 66 -2.18 11.92 -0.98
N ALA A 67 -2.73 11.44 0.13
CA ALA A 67 -3.56 10.25 0.19
C ALA A 67 -4.94 10.61 0.76
N GLN A 68 -5.98 10.28 0.01
CA GLN A 68 -7.36 10.33 0.45
C GLN A 68 -7.72 8.97 1.02
N ILE A 69 -8.05 8.94 2.31
CA ILE A 69 -8.26 7.70 3.07
C ILE A 69 -9.73 7.63 3.49
N ALA A 70 -10.41 6.55 3.10
CA ALA A 70 -11.76 6.25 3.57
C ALA A 70 -11.71 5.09 4.57
N VAL A 71 -12.29 5.29 5.75
CA VAL A 71 -12.35 4.30 6.84
C VAL A 71 -13.81 3.97 7.12
N HIS A 72 -14.21 2.73 6.89
CA HIS A 72 -15.57 2.27 7.17
C HIS A 72 -15.82 2.11 8.68
N GLN A 73 -17.05 2.30 9.14
CA GLN A 73 -17.43 2.14 10.56
C GLN A 73 -17.21 0.73 11.11
N ASP A 74 -17.32 -0.30 10.25
CA ASP A 74 -16.94 -1.68 10.59
C ASP A 74 -15.42 -1.92 10.66
N TYR A 75 -14.57 -0.89 10.67
CA TYR A 75 -13.13 -1.07 10.93
C TYR A 75 -12.90 -1.85 12.23
N PRO A 76 -11.99 -2.84 12.28
CA PRO A 76 -11.03 -3.26 11.25
C PRO A 76 -11.51 -4.40 10.33
N ARG A 77 -12.80 -4.75 10.35
CA ARG A 77 -13.40 -5.77 9.45
C ARG A 77 -13.28 -5.36 8.00
N ILE A 78 -13.59 -4.10 7.72
CA ILE A 78 -13.41 -3.50 6.41
C ILE A 78 -12.13 -2.66 6.47
N SER A 79 -11.19 -2.98 5.59
CA SER A 79 -9.89 -2.30 5.53
C SER A 79 -10.09 -0.88 5.02
N PRO A 80 -9.32 0.10 5.53
CA PRO A 80 -9.25 1.42 4.95
C PRO A 80 -8.82 1.38 3.48
N LEU A 81 -9.38 2.30 2.69
CA LEU A 81 -9.10 2.47 1.26
C LEU A 81 -8.33 3.77 1.02
N PHE A 82 -7.31 3.69 0.17
CA PHE A 82 -6.40 4.78 -0.14
C PHE A 82 -6.46 5.13 -1.63
N ALA A 83 -6.70 6.40 -1.95
CA ALA A 83 -6.47 6.98 -3.28
C ALA A 83 -5.29 7.95 -3.21
N LEU A 84 -4.38 7.89 -4.17
CA LEU A 84 -3.06 8.53 -4.10
C LEU A 84 -2.85 9.54 -5.22
N SER A 85 -2.20 10.65 -4.87
CA SER A 85 -1.58 11.58 -5.83
C SER A 85 -0.18 11.93 -5.36
N VAL A 86 0.80 11.81 -6.24
CA VAL A 86 2.20 12.15 -6.02
C VAL A 86 2.55 13.36 -6.86
N ASN A 87 3.10 14.38 -6.22
CA ASN A 87 3.65 15.55 -6.89
C ASN A 87 5.18 15.54 -6.74
N TRP A 88 5.83 15.11 -7.82
CA TRP A 88 7.28 15.24 -8.01
C TRP A 88 7.57 15.40 -9.51
N LYS A 89 8.13 16.55 -9.88
CA LYS A 89 8.27 17.09 -11.26
C LYS A 89 6.93 17.36 -11.97
N HIS A 90 5.97 16.46 -11.84
CA HIS A 90 4.59 16.60 -12.31
C HIS A 90 3.67 15.79 -11.40
N GLU A 91 2.38 16.10 -11.46
CA GLU A 91 1.36 15.37 -10.73
C GLU A 91 1.08 14.01 -11.40
N ARG A 92 1.16 12.96 -10.60
CA ARG A 92 0.89 11.57 -10.98
C ARG A 92 -0.11 10.97 -10.02
N ASN A 93 -1.12 10.33 -10.56
CA ASN A 93 -2.21 9.73 -9.78
C ASN A 93 -2.79 8.51 -10.52
N PHE A 94 -3.83 7.92 -9.96
CA PHE A 94 -4.53 6.77 -10.54
C PHE A 94 -4.87 6.94 -12.04
N LEU A 95 -5.21 8.15 -12.49
CA LEU A 95 -5.70 8.39 -13.85
C LEU A 95 -4.59 8.38 -14.90
N ASN A 96 -3.35 8.67 -14.53
CA ASN A 96 -2.28 8.95 -15.49
C ASN A 96 -0.99 8.16 -15.28
N ASP A 97 -0.86 7.41 -14.18
CA ASP A 97 0.38 6.70 -13.86
C ASP A 97 0.12 5.27 -13.33
N GLU A 98 0.70 4.27 -14.01
CA GLU A 98 0.58 2.86 -13.62
C GLU A 98 1.31 2.54 -12.31
N ALA A 99 2.42 3.23 -12.02
CA ALA A 99 3.17 3.00 -10.77
C ALA A 99 2.33 3.43 -9.56
N ILE A 100 1.55 4.51 -9.68
CA ILE A 100 0.63 4.93 -8.63
C ILE A 100 -0.51 3.93 -8.47
N ARG A 101 -1.06 3.39 -9.57
CA ARG A 101 -2.06 2.32 -9.52
C ARG A 101 -1.52 1.04 -8.88
N ASP A 102 -0.29 0.65 -9.18
CA ASP A 102 0.39 -0.47 -8.53
C ASP A 102 0.56 -0.23 -7.03
N MET A 103 0.90 1.01 -6.61
CA MET A 103 1.05 1.37 -5.21
C MET A 103 -0.29 1.33 -4.46
N GLU A 104 -1.36 1.86 -5.05
CA GLU A 104 -2.72 1.75 -4.50
C GLU A 104 -3.15 0.29 -4.35
N ARG A 105 -2.88 -0.54 -5.36
CA ARG A 105 -3.14 -1.99 -5.28
C ARG A 105 -2.36 -2.66 -4.15
N GLU A 106 -1.09 -2.28 -3.95
CA GLU A 106 -0.27 -2.84 -2.87
C GLU A 106 -0.90 -2.59 -1.49
N ILE A 107 -1.41 -1.38 -1.27
CA ILE A 107 -1.99 -0.95 0.02
C ILE A 107 -3.43 -1.44 0.21
N ASN A 108 -4.25 -1.41 -0.84
CA ASN A 108 -5.69 -1.67 -0.73
C ASN A 108 -6.04 -3.16 -0.85
N LEU A 109 -5.33 -3.93 -1.68
CA LEU A 109 -5.70 -5.33 -1.98
C LEU A 109 -4.97 -6.34 -1.10
N PHE A 110 -3.73 -6.08 -0.70
CA PHE A 110 -2.93 -7.04 0.06
C PHE A 110 -3.03 -6.81 1.57
N LYS A 111 -4.27 -6.65 2.06
CA LYS A 111 -4.57 -6.46 3.48
C LYS A 111 -4.00 -7.55 4.39
N ASP A 112 -3.86 -8.77 3.85
CA ASP A 112 -3.26 -9.91 4.55
C ASP A 112 -1.82 -9.65 4.97
N ASN A 113 -1.11 -8.72 4.29
CA ASN A 113 0.24 -8.30 4.70
C ASN A 113 0.22 -7.53 6.03
N PHE A 114 -0.90 -6.88 6.37
CA PHE A 114 -1.03 -6.01 7.55
C PHE A 114 -1.78 -6.68 8.71
N MET A 115 -2.48 -7.78 8.43
CA MET A 115 -3.26 -8.52 9.42
C MET A 115 -2.39 -9.50 10.23
N PHE A 116 -2.64 -9.56 11.54
CA PHE A 116 -2.21 -10.69 12.34
C PHE A 116 -3.01 -11.92 11.93
N HIS A 117 -2.29 -12.97 11.53
CA HIS A 117 -2.85 -14.30 11.38
C HIS A 117 -2.52 -15.06 12.66
N GLU A 118 -3.52 -15.54 13.39
CA GLU A 118 -3.26 -16.56 14.40
C GLU A 118 -2.68 -17.77 13.68
N ASP A 119 -1.52 -18.24 14.14
CA ASP A 119 -0.86 -19.40 13.56
C ASP A 119 -1.86 -20.56 13.51
N VAL A 120 -2.31 -20.89 12.31
CA VAL A 120 -3.04 -22.13 12.07
C VAL A 120 -2.01 -23.24 12.18
N GLU A 121 -1.74 -23.68 13.41
CA GLU A 121 -1.12 -24.96 13.69
C GLU A 121 -1.98 -26.05 13.05
N SER A 122 -1.65 -26.42 11.81
CA SER A 122 -1.84 -27.73 11.17
C SER A 122 -2.02 -27.60 9.66
N GLY A 123 -0.91 -27.67 8.91
CA GLY A 123 -0.75 -28.46 7.68
C GLY A 123 -1.79 -28.39 6.54
N LYS A 124 -2.78 -27.51 6.55
CA LYS A 124 -3.83 -27.45 5.53
C LYS A 124 -3.50 -26.36 4.54
N SER A 125 -2.72 -26.80 3.55
CA SER A 125 -2.76 -26.42 2.13
C SER A 125 -3.26 -25.01 1.81
N LEU A 126 -2.30 -24.24 1.27
CA LEU A 126 -2.36 -22.94 0.60
C LEU A 126 -3.27 -22.94 -0.66
N ARG A 127 -4.50 -23.46 -0.57
CA ARG A 127 -5.53 -23.15 -1.56
C ARG A 127 -6.09 -21.78 -1.22
N ARG A 128 -5.44 -20.74 -1.77
CA ARG A 128 -5.98 -19.38 -1.87
C ARG A 128 -7.37 -19.47 -2.49
N SER A 129 -8.39 -19.48 -1.65
CA SER A 129 -9.76 -19.35 -2.08
C SER A 129 -10.05 -17.85 -2.15
N LEU A 130 -10.39 -17.40 -3.35
CA LEU A 130 -11.08 -16.14 -3.61
C LEU A 130 -12.50 -16.11 -3.00
N SER A 131 -12.84 -17.06 -2.11
CA SER A 131 -14.11 -17.18 -1.40
C SER A 131 -13.99 -17.01 0.12
N GLY A 132 -12.84 -16.57 0.64
CA GLY A 132 -12.59 -16.35 2.08
C GLY A 132 -13.18 -15.07 2.67
N LEU A 133 -14.22 -14.48 2.07
CA LEU A 133 -14.89 -13.27 2.58
C LEU A 133 -15.71 -13.51 3.87
N GLY A 134 -15.69 -14.73 4.42
CA GLY A 134 -16.30 -15.02 5.70
C GLY A 134 -15.45 -15.99 6.51
N LYS A 135 -15.22 -15.63 7.78
CA LYS A 135 -14.83 -16.55 8.88
C LYS A 135 -13.33 -16.78 9.17
N HIS A 136 -12.43 -15.87 8.86
CA HIS A 136 -11.27 -15.70 9.75
C HIS A 136 -11.63 -14.63 10.78
N GLY A 137 -11.73 -15.03 12.05
CA GLY A 137 -12.15 -14.19 13.15
C GLY A 137 -11.33 -12.91 13.20
N LEU A 138 -12.03 -11.79 13.35
CA LEU A 138 -11.43 -10.52 13.72
C LEU A 138 -10.74 -10.70 15.06
N SER A 139 -9.43 -10.90 15.04
CA SER A 139 -8.63 -10.75 16.25
C SER A 139 -8.68 -9.27 16.63
N GLU A 140 -8.99 -8.97 17.89
CA GLU A 140 -8.80 -7.64 18.49
C GLU A 140 -7.37 -7.10 18.28
N LYS A 141 -6.44 -7.93 17.82
CA LYS A 141 -5.07 -7.55 17.49
C LYS A 141 -4.95 -6.73 16.19
N ASN A 142 -6.00 -6.62 15.37
CA ASN A 142 -5.95 -5.95 14.05
C ASN A 142 -6.37 -4.46 14.03
N TYR A 143 -6.57 -3.81 15.19
CA TYR A 143 -6.91 -2.39 15.22
C TYR A 143 -5.79 -1.45 14.73
N ASP A 144 -4.58 -1.96 14.53
CA ASP A 144 -3.41 -1.23 14.04
C ASP A 144 -3.21 -1.27 12.50
N ILE A 145 -4.13 -1.88 11.75
CA ILE A 145 -4.03 -2.03 10.29
C ILE A 145 -3.83 -0.68 9.59
N LEU A 146 -4.59 0.35 9.97
CA LEU A 146 -4.45 1.68 9.37
C LEU A 146 -3.02 2.22 9.55
N ALA A 147 -2.45 2.10 10.75
CA ALA A 147 -1.09 2.55 11.03
C ALA A 147 -0.05 1.75 10.23
N LYS A 148 -0.25 0.43 10.09
CA LYS A 148 0.60 -0.43 9.25
C LYS A 148 0.50 -0.06 7.77
N GLN A 149 -0.69 0.19 7.25
CA GLN A 149 -0.91 0.66 5.87
C GLN A 149 -0.22 2.00 5.64
N VAL A 150 -0.34 2.96 6.56
CA VAL A 150 0.34 4.27 6.46
C VAL A 150 1.87 4.09 6.45
N ASN A 151 2.41 3.27 7.35
CA ASN A 151 3.86 3.01 7.37
C ASN A 151 4.32 2.34 6.06
N HIS A 152 3.56 1.37 5.56
CA HIS A 152 3.86 0.74 4.27
C HIS A 152 3.77 1.73 3.10
N LEU A 153 2.78 2.63 3.11
CA LEU A 153 2.66 3.69 2.11
C LEU A 153 3.89 4.60 2.10
N MET A 154 4.41 4.98 3.28
CA MET A 154 5.64 5.77 3.39
C MET A 154 6.84 5.05 2.76
N ILE A 155 6.95 3.74 2.99
CA ILE A 155 8.00 2.90 2.39
C ILE A 155 7.82 2.81 0.87
N CYS A 156 6.60 2.56 0.39
CA CYS A 156 6.31 2.50 -1.04
C CYS A 156 6.59 3.84 -1.73
N PHE A 157 6.30 4.96 -1.06
CA PHE A 157 6.60 6.29 -1.56
C PHE A 157 8.11 6.49 -1.72
N ASP A 158 8.91 6.10 -0.73
CA ASP A 158 10.36 6.16 -0.83
C ASP A 158 10.90 5.27 -1.97
N VAL A 159 10.43 4.02 -2.06
CA VAL A 159 10.82 3.10 -3.14
C VAL A 159 10.44 3.67 -4.51
N TYR A 160 9.27 4.28 -4.62
CA TYR A 160 8.85 4.96 -5.84
C TYR A 160 9.84 6.07 -6.21
N LEU A 161 10.18 6.98 -5.29
CA LEU A 161 11.12 8.07 -5.56
C LEU A 161 12.52 7.57 -5.94
N GLU A 162 13.06 6.59 -5.22
CA GLU A 162 14.37 6.02 -5.52
C GLU A 162 14.41 5.30 -6.87
N SER A 163 13.36 4.55 -7.19
CA SER A 163 13.27 3.80 -8.44
C SER A 163 12.94 4.68 -9.65
N GLU A 164 12.19 5.75 -9.46
CA GLU A 164 11.85 6.74 -10.49
C GLU A 164 13.04 7.67 -10.76
N ALA A 165 13.74 8.15 -9.72
CA ALA A 165 14.98 8.92 -9.87
C ALA A 165 16.05 8.13 -10.61
N PHE A 166 16.28 6.88 -10.23
CA PHE A 166 17.19 6.00 -10.96
C PHE A 166 16.76 5.84 -12.44
N TYR A 167 15.47 5.68 -12.71
CA TYR A 167 14.98 5.53 -14.08
C TYR A 167 15.15 6.81 -14.92
N LEU A 168 14.98 7.98 -14.31
CA LEU A 168 15.12 9.27 -14.98
C LEU A 168 16.58 9.78 -15.01
N ASN A 169 17.54 9.01 -14.48
CA ASN A 169 18.92 9.46 -14.23
C ASN A 169 18.97 10.77 -13.40
N ASP A 170 18.07 10.90 -12.44
CA ASP A 170 18.02 12.00 -11.49
C ASP A 170 18.79 11.64 -10.21
N SER A 171 19.54 12.59 -9.65
CA SER A 171 20.36 12.40 -8.45
C SER A 171 19.69 12.82 -7.15
N GLU A 172 18.46 13.36 -7.18
CA GLU A 172 17.76 13.86 -5.99
C GLU A 172 17.50 12.74 -4.96
N PHE A 173 17.14 11.54 -5.43
CA PHE A 173 16.84 10.39 -4.58
C PHE A 173 17.84 9.26 -4.79
N HIS A 174 18.64 8.99 -3.76
CA HIS A 174 19.60 7.89 -3.75
C HIS A 174 18.94 6.57 -3.37
N ARG A 175 19.35 5.49 -4.04
CA ARG A 175 18.89 4.13 -3.77
C ARG A 175 19.40 3.65 -2.42
N LEU A 176 18.55 3.66 -1.40
CA LEU A 176 18.81 3.12 -0.07
C LEU A 176 18.10 1.78 0.14
N LYS A 177 16.97 1.56 -0.54
CA LYS A 177 16.22 0.30 -0.44
C LYS A 177 16.81 -0.70 -1.41
N LEU A 178 16.95 -1.94 -0.93
CA LEU A 178 17.44 -3.04 -1.75
C LEU A 178 16.28 -3.57 -2.60
N PHE A 179 16.40 -3.49 -3.92
CA PHE A 179 15.56 -4.19 -4.89
C PHE A 179 16.45 -4.64 -6.05
N PRO A 180 16.15 -5.71 -6.81
CA PRO A 180 17.01 -6.13 -7.92
C PRO A 180 16.98 -5.15 -9.09
N ASN A 181 15.77 -4.78 -9.53
CA ASN A 181 15.52 -3.90 -10.67
C ASN A 181 14.60 -2.75 -10.26
N SER A 182 14.85 -1.53 -10.76
CA SER A 182 14.00 -0.36 -10.50
C SER A 182 12.62 -0.45 -11.17
N VAL A 183 12.53 -1.17 -12.30
CA VAL A 183 11.30 -1.51 -13.02
C VAL A 183 11.39 -2.93 -13.57
N ARG A 184 10.25 -3.60 -13.77
CA ARG A 184 10.19 -4.88 -14.48
C ARG A 184 8.92 -5.02 -15.33
N GLY A 185 9.04 -5.73 -16.45
CA GLY A 185 7.91 -6.10 -17.30
C GLY A 185 7.43 -4.97 -18.21
N ARG A 186 6.41 -5.25 -19.01
CA ARG A 186 5.83 -4.32 -19.99
C ARG A 186 5.30 -3.05 -19.32
N ASP A 187 4.62 -3.21 -18.19
CA ASP A 187 4.03 -2.10 -17.43
C ASP A 187 5.03 -1.42 -16.49
N ARG A 188 6.31 -1.84 -16.54
CA ARG A 188 7.41 -1.25 -15.79
C ARG A 188 7.15 -1.18 -14.28
N LYS A 189 6.58 -2.27 -13.73
CA LYS A 189 6.18 -2.40 -12.33
C LYS A 189 7.30 -2.09 -11.36
N ARG A 190 6.96 -1.38 -10.29
CA ARG A 190 7.88 -0.99 -9.22
C ARG A 190 7.93 -2.06 -8.12
N PRO A 191 9.05 -2.18 -7.39
CA PRO A 191 9.22 -3.22 -6.39
C PRO A 191 8.60 -2.83 -5.04
N TYR A 192 7.27 -2.77 -4.94
CA TYR A 192 6.61 -2.37 -3.68
C TYR A 192 6.51 -3.49 -2.64
N SER A 193 6.60 -4.76 -3.06
CA SER A 193 6.41 -5.90 -2.16
C SER A 193 7.69 -6.17 -1.37
N TYR A 194 7.60 -6.15 -0.04
CA TYR A 194 8.74 -6.39 0.83
C TYR A 194 8.85 -7.85 1.28
N LEU A 195 10.06 -8.41 1.19
CA LEU A 195 10.39 -9.77 1.57
C LEU A 195 11.41 -9.77 2.73
N ALA A 196 10.94 -9.85 3.97
CA ALA A 196 11.83 -9.68 5.14
C ALA A 196 12.89 -10.73 5.35
N ASN A 197 12.63 -11.99 4.99
CA ASN A 197 13.65 -13.03 5.14
C ASN A 197 14.89 -12.78 4.25
N LYS A 198 14.78 -11.89 3.27
CA LYS A 198 15.88 -11.48 2.38
C LYS A 198 16.18 -9.99 2.43
N ASP A 199 15.49 -9.22 3.27
CA ASP A 199 15.66 -7.77 3.39
C ASP A 199 15.60 -7.09 1.99
N LEU A 200 14.61 -7.47 1.17
CA LEU A 200 14.58 -7.14 -0.26
C LEU A 200 13.17 -6.74 -0.73
N PHE A 201 13.11 -5.69 -1.53
CA PHE A 201 11.92 -5.26 -2.26
C PHE A 201 11.84 -5.94 -3.64
N LEU A 202 10.65 -6.45 -3.96
CA LEU A 202 10.37 -7.21 -5.17
C LEU A 202 9.15 -6.65 -5.90
N GLN A 203 9.16 -6.77 -7.22
CA GLN A 203 7.95 -6.57 -8.00
C GLN A 203 6.97 -7.70 -7.67
N ARG A 204 5.72 -7.33 -7.39
CA ARG A 204 4.66 -8.31 -7.30
C ARG A 204 4.39 -8.88 -8.68
N MET A 205 4.90 -10.08 -8.92
CA MET A 205 4.50 -10.88 -10.07
C MET A 205 3.06 -11.30 -9.81
N LEU A 206 2.15 -10.94 -10.71
CA LEU A 206 0.93 -11.74 -10.82
C LEU A 206 1.45 -13.15 -11.09
N ILE A 207 1.10 -14.11 -10.24
CA ILE A 207 1.23 -15.50 -10.64
C ILE A 207 0.24 -15.56 -11.80
N ASP A 208 0.75 -15.54 -13.03
CA ASP A 208 -0.02 -16.03 -14.15
C ASP A 208 -0.45 -17.42 -13.71
N ILE A 209 -1.73 -17.58 -13.41
CA ILE A 209 -2.35 -18.89 -13.36
C ILE A 209 -2.37 -19.33 -14.83
N ALA A 210 -1.19 -19.65 -15.35
CA ALA A 210 -1.04 -20.55 -16.46
C ALA A 210 -1.48 -21.89 -15.90
N ASN A 211 -2.77 -22.16 -16.05
CA ASN A 211 -3.29 -23.51 -16.01
C ASN A 211 -2.57 -24.28 -17.12
N GLU A 212 -1.59 -25.09 -16.75
CA GLU A 212 -1.28 -26.35 -17.42
C GLU A 212 -1.54 -27.48 -16.42
#